data_AF-A0A5D2ESJ6-F1
#
_entry.id   AF-A0A5D2ESJ6-F1
#
_cell.length_a   1.000
_cell.length_b   1.000
_cell.length_c   1.000
_cell.angle_alpha   90.00
_cell.angle_beta   90.00
_cell.angle_gamma   90.00
#
_symmetry.space_group_name_H-M   'P 1'
#
loop_
_entity.id
_entity.type
_entity.pdbx_description
1 polymer ?
#
loop_
_entity_poly.entity_id
_entity_poly.type
_entity_poly.pdbx_seq_one_letter_code
_entity_poly.pdbx_strand_id
1 'polypeptide(L)'
;MLFLRLVLGSIFIVCCLTTLTNGATLAKDEVEALKRIGKTLGKNGWNFGSDPCSQHDSWVDQSTRYYANNVTCDCSFNSSTICHVVRIVLKAQNLSGTLPPNLNSLPFLQEIYFSQ
;
A
#
# COMPACT_ATOMS: atom_id res chain seq x y z
N MET A 1 -7.35 3.33 -48.63
CA MET A 1 -6.58 4.48 -48.07
C MET A 1 -7.34 5.25 -46.99
N LEU A 2 -8.66 5.50 -47.14
CA LEU A 2 -9.48 6.16 -46.11
C LEU A 2 -9.74 5.29 -44.86
N PHE A 3 -9.93 3.98 -45.06
CA PHE A 3 -10.18 3.01 -43.99
C PHE A 3 -9.02 2.90 -42.99
N LEU A 4 -7.77 2.91 -43.48
CA LEU A 4 -6.57 2.83 -42.63
C LEU A 4 -6.41 4.07 -41.73
N ARG A 5 -6.82 5.25 -42.23
CA ARG A 5 -6.78 6.53 -41.49
C ARG A 5 -7.79 6.55 -40.33
N LEU A 6 -8.97 5.97 -40.55
CA LEU A 6 -10.03 5.86 -39.52
C LEU A 6 -9.64 4.88 -38.41
N VAL A 7 -8.98 3.76 -38.76
CA VAL A 7 -8.52 2.77 -37.77
C VAL A 7 -7.39 3.33 -36.90
N LEU A 8 -6.44 4.07 -37.49
CA LEU A 8 -5.34 4.72 -36.75
C LEU A 8 -5.82 5.85 -35.83
N GLY A 9 -6.83 6.62 -36.24
CA GLY A 9 -7.46 7.63 -35.39
C GLY A 9 -8.25 7.04 -34.22
N SER A 10 -8.88 5.89 -34.42
CA SER A 10 -9.65 5.16 -33.39
C SER A 10 -8.76 4.57 -32.28
N ILE A 11 -7.58 4.05 -32.63
CA ILE A 11 -6.61 3.47 -31.68
C ILE A 11 -6.07 4.54 -30.70
N PHE A 12 -5.88 5.78 -31.14
CA PHE A 12 -5.42 6.88 -30.27
C PHE A 12 -6.46 7.28 -29.21
N ILE A 13 -7.76 7.14 -29.50
CA ILE A 13 -8.85 7.48 -28.59
C ILE A 13 -9.04 6.38 -27.53
N VAL A 14 -8.86 5.11 -27.90
CA VAL A 14 -9.02 3.96 -26.98
C VAL A 14 -7.89 3.89 -25.94
N CYS A 15 -6.69 4.40 -26.25
CA CYS A 15 -5.57 4.40 -25.29
C CYS A 15 -5.73 5.44 -24.15
N CYS A 16 -6.47 6.53 -24.38
CA CYS A 16 -6.79 7.52 -23.35
C CYS A 16 -7.93 7.09 -22.41
N LEU A 17 -8.60 5.97 -22.70
CA LEU A 17 -9.54 5.30 -21.80
C LEU A 17 -8.85 4.28 -20.89
N THR A 18 -7.50 4.27 -20.85
CA THR A 18 -6.79 3.61 -19.76
C THR A 18 -7.28 4.22 -18.46
N THR A 19 -8.01 3.40 -17.73
CA THR A 19 -8.66 3.71 -16.48
C THR A 19 -7.66 4.37 -15.54
N LEU A 20 -7.73 5.69 -15.39
CA LEU A 20 -7.38 6.33 -14.14
C LEU A 20 -8.41 5.82 -13.12
N THR A 21 -8.14 4.62 -12.59
CA THR A 21 -8.65 4.26 -11.28
C THR A 21 -7.94 5.22 -10.34
N ASN A 22 -8.53 6.39 -10.14
CA ASN A 22 -8.27 7.23 -8.97
C ASN A 22 -8.87 6.49 -7.77
N GLY A 23 -8.28 5.33 -7.44
CA GLY A 23 -8.50 4.69 -6.16
C GLY A 23 -7.93 5.58 -5.07
N ALA A 24 -8.52 5.53 -3.89
CA ALA A 24 -7.94 6.17 -2.71
C ALA A 24 -6.49 5.68 -2.53
N THR A 25 -5.59 6.58 -2.13
CA THR A 25 -4.16 6.24 -1.94
C THR A 25 -3.71 6.63 -0.55
N LEU A 26 -2.67 5.94 -0.06
CA LEU A 26 -2.10 6.28 1.23
C LEU A 26 -1.49 7.68 1.23
N ALA A 27 -1.72 8.41 2.32
CA ALA A 27 -1.07 9.69 2.56
C ALA A 27 0.46 9.57 2.45
N LYS A 28 1.10 10.51 1.72
CA LYS A 28 2.52 10.41 1.33
C LYS A 28 3.47 10.36 2.54
N ASP A 29 3.14 11.09 3.59
CA ASP A 29 3.85 11.09 4.86
C ASP A 29 3.79 9.72 5.56
N GLU A 30 2.65 9.04 5.51
CA GLU A 30 2.51 7.68 6.03
C GLU A 30 3.27 6.65 5.19
N VAL A 31 3.37 6.84 3.85
CA VAL A 31 4.25 6.01 3.00
C VAL A 31 5.71 6.13 3.45
N GLU A 32 6.19 7.35 3.71
CA GLU A 32 7.55 7.57 4.22
C GLU A 32 7.73 7.03 5.64
N ALA A 33 6.69 7.10 6.48
CA ALA A 33 6.69 6.49 7.80
C ALA A 33 6.86 4.97 7.70
N LEU A 34 6.10 4.29 6.82
CA LEU A 34 6.22 2.85 6.58
C LEU A 34 7.62 2.45 6.08
N LYS A 35 8.27 3.26 5.24
CA LYS A 35 9.67 3.02 4.83
C LYS A 35 10.62 3.01 6.02
N ARG A 36 10.50 4.01 6.91
CA ARG A 36 11.34 4.13 8.11
C ARG A 36 11.05 3.00 9.10
N ILE A 37 9.78 2.67 9.33
CA ILE A 37 9.35 1.57 10.19
C ILE A 37 9.88 0.24 9.66
N GLY A 38 9.69 -0.04 8.36
CA GLY A 38 10.18 -1.25 7.72
C GLY A 38 11.70 -1.39 7.87
N LYS A 39 12.45 -0.31 7.61
CA LYS A 39 13.91 -0.29 7.83
C LYS A 39 14.28 -0.56 9.30
N THR A 40 13.58 0.07 10.25
CA THR A 40 13.87 -0.05 11.69
C THR A 40 13.61 -1.46 12.20
N LEU A 41 12.55 -2.10 11.70
CA LEU A 41 12.19 -3.48 12.01
C LEU A 41 13.07 -4.52 11.29
N GLY A 42 13.83 -4.12 10.26
CA GLY A 42 14.45 -5.08 9.35
C GLY A 42 13.42 -5.85 8.51
N LYS A 43 12.25 -5.25 8.24
CA LYS A 43 11.20 -5.84 7.41
C LYS A 43 11.64 -5.81 5.95
N ASN A 44 11.80 -7.00 5.38
CA ASN A 44 12.04 -7.19 3.96
C ASN A 44 10.73 -7.53 3.23
N GLY A 45 10.74 -7.37 1.92
CA GLY A 45 9.65 -7.82 1.04
C GLY A 45 8.53 -6.83 0.81
N TRP A 46 8.44 -5.70 1.54
CA TRP A 46 7.52 -4.62 1.18
C TRP A 46 7.98 -3.89 -0.08
N ASN A 47 7.10 -3.84 -1.09
CA ASN A 47 7.29 -3.17 -2.36
C ASN A 47 6.61 -1.80 -2.36
N PHE A 48 7.41 -0.76 -2.20
CA PHE A 48 6.95 0.63 -2.24
C PHE A 48 6.71 1.17 -3.67
N GLY A 49 6.83 0.31 -4.70
CA GLY A 49 6.37 0.60 -6.05
C GLY A 49 4.86 0.49 -6.23
N SER A 50 4.17 -0.18 -5.30
CA SER A 50 2.70 -0.20 -5.21
C SER A 50 2.20 0.49 -3.95
N ASP A 51 0.96 0.96 -3.99
CA ASP A 51 0.33 1.65 -2.86
C ASP A 51 0.20 0.69 -1.66
N PRO A 52 0.67 1.06 -0.46
CA PRO A 52 0.56 0.21 0.72
C PRO A 52 -0.87 -0.14 1.12
N CYS A 53 -1.84 0.67 0.70
CA CYS A 53 -3.26 0.47 0.97
C CYS A 53 -4.02 -0.20 -0.19
N SER A 54 -3.31 -0.68 -1.22
CA SER A 54 -3.90 -1.45 -2.33
C SER A 54 -4.51 -2.80 -1.91
N GLN A 55 -4.22 -3.25 -0.67
CA GLN A 55 -4.64 -4.56 -0.13
C GLN A 55 -4.18 -5.76 -0.98
N HIS A 56 -3.11 -5.58 -1.75
CA HIS A 56 -2.51 -6.62 -2.59
C HIS A 56 -0.98 -6.54 -2.54
N ASP A 57 -0.34 -7.33 -3.41
CA ASP A 57 1.11 -7.46 -3.51
C ASP A 57 1.77 -7.85 -2.18
N SER A 58 2.83 -7.14 -1.80
CA SER A 58 3.63 -7.38 -0.63
C SER A 58 3.05 -6.88 0.69
N TRP A 59 1.90 -6.20 0.65
CA TRP A 59 1.34 -5.50 1.81
C TRP A 59 0.41 -6.36 2.64
N VAL A 60 -0.19 -7.37 2.01
CA VAL A 60 -1.13 -8.30 2.64
C VAL A 60 -0.90 -9.71 2.10
N ASP A 61 -0.48 -10.62 2.97
CA ASP A 61 -0.41 -12.05 2.68
C ASP A 61 -1.65 -12.78 3.25
N GLN A 62 -1.92 -13.98 2.73
CA GLN A 62 -2.86 -14.89 3.35
C GLN A 62 -2.39 -15.26 4.77
N SER A 63 -3.04 -14.65 5.76
CA SER A 63 -2.67 -14.83 7.16
C SER A 63 -3.05 -16.22 7.66
N THR A 64 -2.18 -16.82 8.45
CA THR A 64 -2.42 -18.07 9.18
C THR A 64 -2.43 -17.80 10.68
N ARG A 65 -2.61 -18.84 11.49
CA ARG A 65 -2.46 -18.72 12.96
C ARG A 65 -1.06 -18.22 13.36
N TYR A 66 -0.03 -18.63 12.64
CA TYR A 66 1.38 -18.43 13.00
C TYR A 66 2.06 -17.30 12.22
N TYR A 67 1.65 -17.09 10.97
CA TYR A 67 2.26 -16.14 10.05
C TYR A 67 1.26 -15.07 9.63
N ALA A 68 1.68 -13.82 9.62
CA ALA A 68 0.90 -12.72 9.07
C ALA A 68 1.82 -11.60 8.59
N ASN A 69 1.49 -11.02 7.44
CA ASN A 69 2.03 -9.78 6.91
C ASN A 69 0.80 -9.00 6.43
N ASN A 70 0.36 -8.01 7.20
CA ASN A 70 -0.87 -7.29 6.89
C ASN A 70 -0.77 -5.84 7.34
N VAL A 71 -0.82 -4.94 6.35
CA VAL A 71 -1.08 -3.51 6.54
C VAL A 71 -2.52 -3.24 6.13
N THR A 72 -3.33 -2.77 7.08
CA THR A 72 -4.73 -2.40 6.85
C THR A 72 -4.87 -0.89 6.91
N CYS A 73 -5.65 -0.35 5.97
CA CYS A 73 -5.92 1.07 5.88
C CYS A 73 -7.42 1.36 5.94
N ASP A 74 -7.76 2.55 6.40
CA ASP A 74 -9.08 3.16 6.27
C ASP A 74 -9.00 4.25 5.20
N CYS A 75 -9.83 4.09 4.16
CA CYS A 75 -9.90 4.99 3.02
C CYS A 75 -11.22 5.77 2.99
N SER A 76 -11.90 5.95 4.12
CA SER A 76 -13.13 6.76 4.22
C SER A 76 -12.89 8.27 4.25
N PHE A 77 -11.62 8.70 4.26
CA PHE A 77 -11.21 10.10 4.42
C PHE A 77 -11.27 10.89 3.11
N ASN A 78 -11.56 12.18 3.25
CA ASN A 78 -11.59 13.14 2.15
C ASN A 78 -12.39 12.65 0.93
N SER A 79 -13.66 12.30 1.15
CA SER A 79 -14.55 11.74 0.11
C SER A 79 -13.98 10.47 -0.54
N SER A 80 -13.37 9.61 0.28
CA SER A 80 -12.73 8.36 -0.12
C SER A 80 -11.60 8.51 -1.13
N THR A 81 -10.78 9.56 -0.99
CA THR A 81 -9.61 9.80 -1.84
C THR A 81 -8.28 9.59 -1.11
N ILE A 82 -8.28 9.67 0.22
CA ILE A 82 -7.09 9.51 1.06
C ILE A 82 -7.30 8.31 1.98
N CYS A 83 -6.30 7.45 2.03
CA CYS A 83 -6.21 6.34 2.97
C CYS A 83 -5.23 6.67 4.09
N HIS A 84 -5.48 6.08 5.26
CA HIS A 84 -4.58 6.10 6.40
C HIS A 84 -4.37 4.70 6.96
N VAL A 85 -3.14 4.39 7.39
CA VAL A 85 -2.83 3.11 8.05
C VAL A 85 -3.50 3.09 9.41
N VAL A 86 -4.37 2.09 9.61
CA VAL A 86 -5.04 1.87 10.90
C VAL A 86 -4.49 0.67 11.65
N ARG A 87 -3.86 -0.29 10.94
CA ARG A 87 -3.36 -1.51 11.59
C ARG A 87 -2.17 -2.12 10.86
N ILE A 88 -1.19 -2.58 11.64
CA ILE A 88 -0.01 -3.32 11.15
C ILE A 88 0.14 -4.61 11.96
N VAL A 89 0.11 -5.75 11.27
CA VAL A 89 0.30 -7.07 11.88
C VAL A 89 1.42 -7.82 11.16
N LEU A 90 2.49 -8.09 11.90
CA LEU A 90 3.65 -8.85 11.43
C LEU A 90 3.92 -10.02 12.40
N LYS A 91 3.73 -11.25 11.94
CA LYS A 91 3.95 -12.47 12.73
C LYS A 91 4.90 -13.43 12.02
N ALA A 92 5.83 -14.02 12.77
CA ALA A 92 6.81 -15.00 12.29
C ALA A 92 7.58 -14.53 11.05
N GLN A 93 7.96 -13.25 11.02
CA GLN A 93 8.67 -12.62 9.90
C GLN A 93 10.19 -12.61 10.08
N ASN A 94 10.70 -13.12 11.21
CA ASN A 94 12.12 -13.08 11.58
C ASN A 94 12.73 -11.67 11.44
N LEU A 95 12.05 -10.69 12.04
CA LEU A 95 12.44 -9.28 11.98
C LEU A 95 13.75 -9.09 12.78
N SER A 96 14.82 -8.65 12.13
CA SER A 96 16.15 -8.53 12.74
C SER A 96 16.41 -7.19 13.44
N GLY A 97 15.48 -6.24 13.30
CA GLY A 97 15.61 -4.89 13.80
C GLY A 97 15.06 -4.67 15.21
N THR A 98 14.69 -3.42 15.49
CA THR A 98 14.17 -2.98 16.80
C THR A 98 12.78 -2.38 16.66
N LEU A 99 12.09 -2.19 17.78
CA LEU A 99 10.78 -1.55 17.78
C LEU A 99 10.93 -0.08 17.32
N PRO A 100 10.11 0.42 16.36
CA PRO A 100 10.20 1.79 15.89
C PRO A 100 9.96 2.79 17.03
N PRO A 101 10.86 3.76 17.24
CA PRO A 101 10.76 4.69 18.37
C PRO A 101 9.68 5.76 18.20
N ASN A 102 9.19 5.98 16.98
CA ASN A 102 8.19 7.02 16.69
C ASN A 102 7.10 6.51 15.74
N LEU A 103 5.98 6.11 16.33
CA LEU A 103 4.76 5.72 15.62
C LEU A 103 3.80 6.89 15.37
N ASN A 104 4.08 8.07 15.91
CA ASN A 104 3.24 9.27 15.71
C ASN A 104 3.25 9.75 14.25
N SER A 105 4.15 9.20 13.43
CA SER A 105 4.19 9.38 11.98
C SER A 105 3.09 8.61 11.24
N LEU A 106 2.33 7.76 11.94
CA LEU A 106 1.10 7.11 11.48
C LEU A 106 -0.07 7.58 12.37
N PRO A 107 -0.62 8.79 12.16
CA PRO A 107 -1.54 9.44 13.08
C PRO A 107 -2.87 8.71 13.31
N PHE A 108 -3.27 7.82 12.40
CA PHE A 108 -4.50 7.03 12.50
C PHE A 108 -4.26 5.57 12.91
N LEU A 109 -3.03 5.20 13.27
CA LEU A 109 -2.70 3.84 13.67
C LEU A 109 -3.39 3.49 14.99
N GLN A 110 -4.20 2.43 14.96
CA GLN A 110 -4.97 1.94 16.10
C GLN A 110 -4.36 0.66 16.68
N GLU A 111 -3.86 -0.23 15.83
CA GLU A 111 -3.32 -1.52 16.25
C GLU A 111 -1.94 -1.80 15.62
N ILE A 112 -1.00 -2.21 16.46
CA ILE A 112 0.29 -2.75 16.02
C ILE A 112 0.55 -4.06 16.75
N TYR A 113 0.81 -5.12 15.98
CA TYR A 113 1.07 -6.43 16.53
C TYR A 113 2.30 -7.06 15.89
N PHE A 114 3.32 -7.28 16.71
CA PHE A 114 4.57 -7.94 16.31
C PHE A 114 4.78 -9.20 17.15
N SER A 115 4.95 -10.34 16.48
CA SER A 115 5.38 -11.59 17.13
C SER A 115 6.44 -12.28 16.27
N GLN A 116 7.50 -12.77 16.90
CA GLN A 116 8.55 -13.55 16.25
C GLN A 116 8.18 -15.03 16.19
#